data_AF-A0A8H4LPI2-F1
#
_entry.id   AF-A0A8H4LPI2-F1
#
_cell.length_a   1.000
_cell.length_b   1.000
_cell.length_c   1.000
_cell.angle_alpha   90.00
_cell.angle_beta   90.00
_cell.angle_gamma   90.00
#
_symmetry.space_group_name_H-M   'P 1'
#
loop_
_entity.id
_entity.type
_entity.pdbx_description
1 polymer ?
#
loop_
_entity_poly.entity_id
_entity_poly.type
_entity_poly.pdbx_seq_one_letter_code
_entity_poly.pdbx_strand_id
1 'polypeptide(L)'
;MAHYSSLPPRDLSLIRDPRLHLLVASTGPRDTSWAQALVVRLSNHPQIEAKAIVDDVVPRLTQTITVLGNRSLTLGQGHRADDIDFYKQQAYELVEWADLLVCVPLDADAIAKMLAGIADTLLGEVLRGWHMSKSIVLVPGMSTHMWANSTTKRQLNKLHRKWGWVRVMAPILWHYEGTPPRRVLNWNGFNGVLNMIKNQADLLDLGIDAEMAKGLRTAFLDSRVPGDKIKARLPPEIWTLVLDFAGDWEMAQALGIYTNLPMPQSWCLASQDSSDPPQSLRA
;
A
#
# COMPACT_ATOMS: atom_id res chain seq x y z
N MET A 1 -29.44 -30.46 24.82
CA MET A 1 -29.29 -29.01 24.91
C MET A 1 -27.92 -28.65 24.35
N ALA A 2 -27.85 -28.27 23.08
CA ALA A 2 -26.61 -27.95 22.40
C ALA A 2 -26.21 -26.51 22.73
N HIS A 3 -25.01 -26.34 23.28
CA HIS A 3 -24.40 -25.03 23.51
C HIS A 3 -24.06 -24.39 22.16
N TYR A 4 -24.82 -23.34 21.79
CA TYR A 4 -24.41 -22.40 20.77
C TYR A 4 -23.23 -21.59 21.32
N SER A 5 -22.02 -21.91 20.88
CA SER A 5 -20.86 -21.04 20.99
C SER A 5 -21.08 -19.85 20.06
N SER A 6 -21.47 -18.71 20.63
CA SER A 6 -21.44 -17.42 19.94
C SER A 6 -20.00 -17.09 19.57
N LEU A 7 -19.71 -17.12 18.27
CA LEU A 7 -18.50 -16.53 17.70
C LEU A 7 -18.39 -15.06 18.16
N PRO A 8 -17.19 -14.57 18.51
CA PRO A 8 -17.03 -13.16 18.86
C PRO A 8 -17.44 -12.28 17.66
N PRO A 9 -18.03 -11.10 17.90
CA PRO A 9 -18.31 -10.16 16.83
C PRO A 9 -17.00 -9.83 16.13
N ARG A 10 -16.95 -9.99 14.80
CA ARG A 10 -15.81 -9.56 13.98
C ARG A 10 -15.58 -8.08 14.27
N ASP A 11 -14.39 -7.74 14.78
CA ASP A 11 -13.95 -6.37 14.99
C ASP A 11 -14.06 -5.58 13.69
N LEU A 12 -15.14 -4.79 13.58
CA LEU A 12 -15.40 -3.83 12.49
C LEU A 12 -14.48 -2.60 12.57
N SER A 13 -13.55 -2.56 13.53
CA SER A 13 -12.54 -1.51 13.72
C SER A 13 -11.38 -1.57 12.72
N LEU A 14 -11.30 -2.62 11.90
CA LEU A 14 -10.29 -2.77 10.84
C LEU A 14 -10.74 -2.23 9.47
N ILE A 15 -11.84 -1.48 9.42
CA ILE A 15 -12.10 -0.61 8.26
C ILE A 15 -11.07 0.50 8.35
N ARG A 16 -9.88 0.27 7.77
CA ARG A 16 -8.87 1.32 7.58
C ARG A 16 -9.57 2.53 6.96
N ASP A 17 -9.33 3.71 7.54
CA ASP A 17 -9.77 4.95 6.92
C ASP A 17 -9.35 4.94 5.44
N PRO A 18 -10.22 5.35 4.50
CA PRO A 18 -9.92 5.33 3.07
C PRO A 18 -8.89 6.41 2.66
N ARG A 19 -8.21 7.01 3.64
CA ARG A 19 -7.29 8.12 3.45
C ARG A 19 -5.87 7.60 3.48
N LEU A 20 -5.06 8.07 2.53
CA LEU A 20 -3.62 7.88 2.58
C LEU A 20 -3.06 8.73 3.72
N HIS A 21 -2.52 8.07 4.75
CA HIS A 21 -1.77 8.74 5.80
C HIS A 21 -0.34 9.01 5.33
N LEU A 22 -0.05 10.28 5.06
CA LEU A 22 1.21 10.74 4.54
C LEU A 22 2.06 11.38 5.65
N LEU A 23 3.27 10.87 5.84
CA LEU A 23 4.26 11.50 6.71
C LEU A 23 5.29 12.24 5.86
N VAL A 24 5.39 13.56 6.02
CA VAL A 24 6.36 14.39 5.29
C VAL A 24 7.52 14.76 6.21
N ALA A 25 8.73 14.35 5.89
CA ALA A 25 9.93 14.71 6.64
C ALA A 25 10.77 15.73 5.88
N SER A 26 11.29 16.74 6.57
CA SER A 26 12.28 17.69 6.01
C SER A 26 13.42 17.90 7.00
N THR A 27 14.64 17.68 6.53
CA THR A 27 15.86 17.97 7.26
C THR A 27 16.51 19.22 6.66
N GLY A 28 17.06 20.07 7.52
CA GLY A 28 17.72 21.32 7.15
C GLY A 28 16.85 22.56 7.44
N PRO A 29 17.39 23.58 8.14
CA PRO A 29 16.59 24.73 8.62
C PRO A 29 16.07 25.64 7.50
N ARG A 30 16.70 25.65 6.32
CA ARG A 30 16.25 26.48 5.17
C ARG A 30 15.44 25.70 4.14
N ASP A 31 15.34 24.38 4.33
CA ASP A 31 14.83 23.47 3.32
C ASP A 31 13.37 23.05 3.57
N THR A 32 12.83 23.38 4.76
CA THR A 32 11.40 23.22 5.11
C THR A 32 10.44 23.80 4.07
N SER A 33 10.86 24.84 3.33
CA SER A 33 10.05 25.47 2.30
C SER A 33 9.56 24.48 1.22
N TRP A 34 10.34 23.44 0.90
CA TRP A 34 9.95 22.41 -0.05
C TRP A 34 8.86 21.50 0.49
N ALA A 35 8.99 21.05 1.75
CA ALA A 35 7.94 20.29 2.42
C ALA A 35 6.65 21.10 2.54
N GLN A 36 6.76 22.40 2.85
CA GLN A 36 5.60 23.29 2.88
C GLN A 36 4.93 23.41 1.50
N ALA A 37 5.70 23.63 0.44
CA ALA A 37 5.15 23.69 -0.91
C ALA A 37 4.44 22.39 -1.31
N LEU A 38 4.99 21.24 -0.91
CA LEU A 38 4.40 19.92 -1.14
C LEU A 38 3.07 19.77 -0.39
N VAL A 39 3.04 20.08 0.90
CA VAL A 39 1.83 19.99 1.74
C VAL A 39 0.71 20.90 1.23
N VAL A 40 1.03 22.14 0.88
CA VAL A 40 0.04 23.11 0.35
C VAL A 40 -0.52 22.65 -1.01
N ARG A 41 0.25 21.94 -1.83
CA ARG A 41 -0.25 21.38 -3.09
C ARG A 41 -1.10 20.15 -2.88
N LEU A 42 -0.80 19.36 -1.86
CA LEU A 42 -1.54 18.15 -1.50
C LEU A 42 -2.83 18.44 -0.72
N SER A 43 -2.94 19.59 -0.05
CA SER A 43 -4.18 19.97 0.68
C SER A 43 -5.42 20.06 -0.22
N ASN A 44 -5.23 20.15 -1.54
CA ASN A 44 -6.33 20.12 -2.50
C ASN A 44 -6.95 18.71 -2.68
N HIS A 45 -6.30 17.66 -2.17
CA HIS A 45 -6.76 16.28 -2.30
C HIS A 45 -7.40 15.80 -0.98
N PRO A 46 -8.71 15.52 -0.93
CA PRO A 46 -9.42 15.19 0.31
C PRO A 46 -9.09 13.79 0.85
N GLN A 47 -8.45 12.94 0.04
CA GLN A 47 -8.07 11.57 0.39
C GLN A 47 -6.70 11.48 1.08
N ILE A 48 -5.97 12.58 1.24
CA ILE A 48 -4.62 12.58 1.82
C ILE A 48 -4.65 13.31 3.15
N GLU A 49 -4.35 12.58 4.23
CA GLU A 49 -4.09 13.20 5.52
C GLU A 49 -2.58 13.28 5.74
N ALA A 50 -2.05 14.49 5.90
CA ALA A 50 -0.62 14.71 6.03
C ALA A 50 -0.23 15.16 7.44
N LYS A 51 0.85 14.57 7.97
CA LYS A 51 1.59 15.07 9.14
C LYS A 51 3.03 15.33 8.71
N ALA A 52 3.73 16.24 9.39
CA ALA A 52 5.11 16.56 9.03
C ALA A 52 6.08 16.51 10.22
N ILE A 53 7.31 16.06 9.96
CA ILE A 53 8.46 16.14 10.87
C ILE A 53 9.48 17.06 10.24
N VAL A 54 9.85 18.15 10.92
CA VAL A 54 10.68 19.20 10.36
C VAL A 54 11.66 19.74 11.38
N ASP A 55 12.90 20.00 10.98
CA ASP A 55 13.92 20.63 11.85
C ASP A 55 13.52 22.06 12.28
N ASP A 56 13.07 22.88 11.33
CA ASP A 56 12.59 24.25 11.58
C ASP A 56 11.09 24.37 11.30
N VAL A 57 10.30 24.58 12.37
CA VAL A 57 8.84 24.63 12.29
C VAL A 57 8.38 25.96 11.74
N VAL A 58 7.90 25.95 10.49
CA VAL A 58 7.36 27.14 9.83
C VAL A 58 5.90 27.35 10.22
N PRO A 59 5.49 28.54 10.72
CA PRO A 59 4.12 28.77 11.19
C PRO A 59 3.02 28.47 10.17
N ARG A 60 3.28 28.74 8.87
CA ARG A 60 2.35 28.45 7.78
C ARG A 60 2.09 26.96 7.60
N LEU A 61 3.07 26.11 7.92
CA LEU A 61 2.92 24.66 7.86
C LEU A 61 2.02 24.15 8.99
N THR A 62 2.23 24.67 10.21
CA THR A 62 1.46 24.32 11.41
C THR A 62 -0.02 24.69 11.30
N GLN A 63 -0.37 25.64 10.44
CA GLN A 63 -1.76 26.02 10.17
C GLN A 63 -2.49 24.99 9.29
N THR A 64 -1.76 24.25 8.45
CA THR A 64 -2.37 23.30 7.49
C THR A 64 -2.38 21.88 8.04
N ILE A 65 -1.33 21.47 8.76
CA ILE A 65 -1.14 20.09 9.22
C ILE A 65 -0.52 20.04 10.61
N THR A 66 -0.60 18.88 11.27
CA THR A 66 0.17 18.62 12.48
C THR A 66 1.66 18.54 12.14
N VAL A 67 2.45 19.45 12.70
CA VAL A 67 3.90 19.51 12.51
C VAL A 67 4.60 19.17 13.81
N LEU A 68 5.58 18.27 13.71
CA LEU A 68 6.47 17.88 14.77
C LEU A 68 7.87 18.44 14.50
N GLY A 69 8.47 19.03 15.53
CA GLY A 69 9.87 19.44 15.46
C GLY A 69 10.79 18.23 15.55
N ASN A 70 11.75 18.10 14.63
CA ASN A 70 12.77 17.07 14.73
C ASN A 70 13.71 17.41 15.90
N ARG A 71 13.62 16.63 16.98
CA ARG A 71 14.44 16.82 18.17
C ARG A 71 15.51 15.73 18.25
N SER A 72 16.67 16.11 18.79
CA SER A 72 17.72 15.16 19.15
C SER A 72 17.32 14.41 20.42
N LEU A 73 17.52 13.10 20.43
CA LEU A 73 17.22 12.18 21.53
C LEU A 73 18.50 11.73 22.26
N THR A 74 19.63 12.38 22.00
CA THR A 74 20.90 12.09 22.68
C THR A 74 20.84 12.51 24.15
N LEU A 75 21.12 11.56 25.05
CA LEU A 75 21.23 11.81 26.49
C LEU A 75 22.31 12.88 26.76
N GLY A 76 21.92 14.01 27.38
CA GLY A 76 22.87 15.07 27.78
C GLY A 76 22.63 16.47 27.21
N GLN A 77 21.69 16.65 26.27
CA GLN A 77 21.30 17.99 25.76
C GLN A 77 20.15 18.63 26.54
N GLY A 78 20.03 18.37 27.84
CA GLY A 78 19.01 18.99 28.71
C GLY A 78 17.61 18.37 28.63
N HIS A 79 17.42 17.29 27.88
CA HIS A 79 16.18 16.51 27.87
C HIS A 79 16.13 15.57 29.08
N ARG A 80 14.99 15.55 29.79
CA ARG A 80 14.74 14.59 30.87
C ARG A 80 14.51 13.21 30.24
N ALA A 81 14.75 12.14 31.00
CA ALA A 81 14.50 10.77 30.53
C ALA A 81 13.03 10.60 30.06
N ASP A 82 12.10 11.19 30.81
CA ASP A 82 10.67 11.21 30.48
C ASP A 82 10.38 11.86 29.12
N ASP A 83 11.13 12.90 28.74
CA ASP A 83 10.97 13.57 27.44
C ASP A 83 11.41 12.65 26.30
N ILE A 84 12.47 11.85 26.51
CA ILE A 84 13.00 10.93 25.50
C ILE A 84 12.00 9.81 25.23
N ASP A 85 11.42 9.24 26.29
CA ASP A 85 10.42 8.18 26.15
C ASP A 85 9.14 8.72 25.50
N PHE A 86 8.74 9.96 25.79
CA PHE A 86 7.66 10.64 25.10
C PHE A 86 7.89 10.74 23.58
N TYR A 87 9.08 11.19 23.15
CA TYR A 87 9.38 11.28 21.71
C TYR A 87 9.49 9.91 21.03
N LYS A 88 9.98 8.89 21.74
CA LYS A 88 9.99 7.51 21.23
C LYS A 88 8.59 6.95 21.05
N GLN A 89 7.69 7.19 22.01
CA GLN A 89 6.28 6.83 21.88
C GLN A 89 5.66 7.56 20.69
N GLN A 90 5.93 8.85 20.53
CA GLN A 90 5.45 9.63 19.40
C GLN A 90 5.97 9.11 18.06
N ALA A 91 7.24 8.67 17.98
CA ALA A 91 7.79 8.01 16.80
C ALA A 91 7.04 6.72 16.47
N TYR A 92 6.76 5.90 17.49
CA TYR A 92 6.00 4.65 17.33
C TYR A 92 4.60 4.91 16.77
N GLU A 93 3.86 5.84 17.35
CA GLU A 93 2.50 6.22 16.90
C GLU A 93 2.51 6.73 15.45
N LEU A 94 3.53 7.50 15.07
CA LEU A 94 3.68 8.00 13.69
C LEU A 94 3.97 6.89 12.69
N VAL A 95 4.79 5.90 13.05
CA VAL A 95 5.11 4.74 12.20
C VAL A 95 3.89 3.86 12.00
N GLU A 96 3.07 3.67 13.03
CA GLU A 96 1.82 2.91 12.94
C GLU A 96 0.81 3.63 12.03
N TRP A 97 0.62 4.94 12.27
CA TRP A 97 -0.31 5.80 11.55
C TRP A 97 0.02 5.98 10.07
N ALA A 98 1.29 6.26 9.72
CA ALA A 98 1.65 6.64 8.35
C ALA A 98 1.70 5.43 7.39
N ASP A 99 1.12 5.53 6.20
CA ASP A 99 1.21 4.52 5.14
C ASP A 99 2.36 4.81 4.15
N LEU A 100 2.70 6.09 3.98
CA LEU A 100 3.75 6.57 3.08
C LEU A 100 4.62 7.63 3.78
N LEU A 101 5.94 7.47 3.71
CA LEU A 101 6.89 8.48 4.21
C LEU A 101 7.60 9.17 3.04
N VAL A 102 7.55 10.49 3.02
CA VAL A 102 8.14 11.34 1.99
C VAL A 102 9.16 12.28 2.62
N CYS A 103 10.45 12.06 2.35
CA CYS A 103 11.52 12.93 2.85
C CYS A 103 11.92 13.95 1.77
N VAL A 104 11.59 15.22 1.98
CA VAL A 104 11.83 16.32 1.02
C VAL A 104 12.25 17.62 1.72
N PRO A 105 13.55 17.96 1.70
CA PRO A 105 14.70 17.08 1.45
C PRO A 105 15.15 16.32 2.69
N LEU A 106 15.96 15.27 2.45
CA LEU A 106 16.76 14.61 3.48
C LEU A 106 18.25 14.96 3.31
N ASP A 107 18.86 15.50 4.36
CA ASP A 107 20.26 15.87 4.35
C ASP A 107 21.18 14.64 4.27
N ALA A 108 22.40 14.83 3.78
CA ALA A 108 23.37 13.75 3.67
C ALA A 108 23.72 13.10 5.02
N ASP A 109 23.70 13.85 6.12
CA ASP A 109 23.90 13.31 7.48
C ASP A 109 22.78 12.34 7.85
N ALA A 110 21.53 12.74 7.64
CA ALA A 110 20.37 11.88 7.90
C ALA A 110 20.37 10.63 7.00
N ILE A 111 20.78 10.74 5.72
CA ILE A 111 20.99 9.57 4.84
C ILE A 111 22.08 8.64 5.40
N ALA A 112 23.19 9.20 5.86
CA ALA A 112 24.30 8.44 6.42
C ALA A 112 23.88 7.70 7.70
N LYS A 113 23.19 8.38 8.62
CA LYS A 113 22.65 7.82 9.85
C LYS A 113 21.63 6.73 9.59
N MET A 114 20.69 6.96 8.66
CA MET A 114 19.72 5.96 8.22
C MET A 114 20.41 4.68 7.72
N LEU A 115 21.45 4.80 6.90
CA LEU A 115 22.18 3.65 6.37
C LEU A 115 23.12 2.96 7.37
N ALA A 116 23.52 3.67 8.42
CA ALA A 116 24.29 3.16 9.55
C ALA A 116 23.40 2.56 10.65
N GLY A 117 22.09 2.84 10.63
CA GLY A 117 21.14 2.42 11.66
C GLY A 117 21.19 3.26 12.94
N ILE A 118 21.69 4.49 12.85
CA ILE A 118 21.74 5.43 13.97
C ILE A 118 20.40 6.19 14.03
N ALA A 119 19.74 6.12 15.19
CA ALA A 119 18.48 6.80 15.47
C ALA A 119 18.66 7.71 16.68
N ASP A 120 19.29 8.85 16.47
CA ASP A 120 19.57 9.86 17.51
C ASP A 120 18.60 11.04 17.46
N THR A 121 17.63 11.02 16.54
CA THR A 121 16.62 12.07 16.32
C THR A 121 15.24 11.45 16.19
N LEU A 122 14.18 12.24 16.39
CA LEU A 122 12.79 11.79 16.17
C LEU A 122 12.61 11.20 14.77
N LEU A 123 13.13 11.88 13.74
CA LEU A 123 13.09 11.37 12.37
C LEU A 123 13.90 10.07 12.22
N GLY A 124 15.05 9.96 12.89
CA GLY A 124 15.87 8.75 12.91
C GLY A 124 15.15 7.54 13.50
N GLU A 125 14.42 7.72 14.61
CA GLU A 125 13.60 6.67 15.24
C GLU A 125 12.48 6.21 14.30
N VAL A 126 11.78 7.14 13.65
CA VAL A 126 10.75 6.82 12.64
C VAL A 126 11.34 6.03 11.48
N LEU A 127 12.48 6.47 10.93
CA LEU A 127 13.16 5.77 9.83
C LEU A 127 13.64 4.37 10.25
N ARG A 128 14.05 4.20 11.51
CA ARG A 128 14.53 2.93 12.05
C ARG A 128 13.41 1.94 12.34
N GLY A 129 12.26 2.43 12.80
CA GLY A 129 11.05 1.66 13.07
C GLY A 129 10.21 1.36 11.84
N TRP A 130 10.52 1.97 10.69
CA TRP A 130 9.68 1.86 9.49
C TRP A 130 9.51 0.42 8.98
N HIS A 131 8.27 0.05 8.70
CA HIS A 131 7.94 -1.27 8.16
C HIS A 131 8.31 -1.37 6.67
N MET A 132 8.98 -2.45 6.27
CA MET A 132 9.43 -2.68 4.89
C MET A 132 8.28 -2.84 3.88
N SER A 133 7.04 -3.09 4.35
CA SER A 133 5.84 -3.13 3.51
C SER A 133 5.37 -1.74 3.07
N LYS A 134 5.73 -0.70 3.82
CA LYS A 134 5.35 0.69 3.55
C LYS A 134 6.46 1.37 2.74
N SER A 135 6.08 2.13 1.72
CA SER A 135 7.09 2.76 0.85
C SER A 135 7.65 4.05 1.44
N ILE A 136 8.91 4.36 1.11
CA ILE A 136 9.55 5.65 1.38
C ILE A 136 9.90 6.32 0.05
N VAL A 137 9.57 7.60 -0.09
CA VAL A 137 10.09 8.45 -1.16
C VAL A 137 11.15 9.36 -0.56
N LEU A 138 12.37 9.30 -1.10
CA LEU A 138 13.52 10.02 -0.60
C LEU A 138 14.01 11.04 -1.64
N VAL A 139 14.03 12.32 -1.29
CA VAL A 139 14.69 13.37 -2.06
C VAL A 139 15.96 13.81 -1.31
N PRO A 140 17.17 13.43 -1.78
CA PRO A 140 18.40 13.87 -1.14
C PRO A 140 18.61 15.38 -1.29
N GLY A 141 18.90 16.10 -0.21
CA GLY A 141 19.31 17.50 -0.22
C GLY A 141 20.76 17.64 0.22
N MET A 142 21.65 18.14 -0.64
CA MET A 142 23.05 18.31 -0.26
C MET A 142 23.82 19.26 -1.17
N SER A 143 25.01 19.67 -0.72
CA SER A 143 25.89 20.49 -1.54
C SER A 143 26.41 19.74 -2.77
N THR A 144 26.78 20.46 -3.81
CA THR A 144 27.41 19.89 -5.01
C THR A 144 28.67 19.07 -4.67
N HIS A 145 29.49 19.53 -3.72
CA HIS A 145 30.67 18.79 -3.25
C HIS A 145 30.31 17.49 -2.53
N MET A 146 29.28 17.50 -1.69
CA MET A 146 28.79 16.30 -1.02
C MET A 146 28.22 15.29 -2.02
N TRP A 147 27.50 15.77 -3.04
CA TRP A 147 26.98 14.92 -4.12
C TRP A 147 28.10 14.26 -4.94
N ALA A 148 29.18 15.00 -5.22
CA ALA A 148 30.32 14.48 -5.96
C ALA A 148 31.10 13.39 -5.20
N ASN A 149 31.00 13.36 -3.86
CA ASN A 149 31.74 12.45 -2.99
C ASN A 149 31.41 10.97 -3.28
N SER A 150 32.44 10.13 -3.26
CA SER A 150 32.33 8.67 -3.41
C SER A 150 31.47 8.00 -2.34
N THR A 151 31.46 8.55 -1.11
CA THR A 151 30.64 8.05 0.00
C THR A 151 29.15 8.12 -0.34
N THR A 152 28.69 9.26 -0.86
CA THR A 152 27.30 9.48 -1.29
C THR A 152 26.91 8.50 -2.39
N LYS A 153 27.78 8.31 -3.39
CA LYS A 153 27.54 7.34 -4.47
C LYS A 153 27.40 5.92 -3.93
N ARG A 154 28.24 5.52 -2.97
CA ARG A 154 28.15 4.21 -2.31
C ARG A 154 26.84 4.06 -1.52
N GLN A 155 26.45 5.10 -0.80
CA GLN A 155 25.22 5.13 0.00
C GLN A 155 23.96 4.98 -0.89
N LEU A 156 23.86 5.77 -1.96
CA LEU A 156 22.75 5.69 -2.90
C LEU A 156 22.69 4.34 -3.62
N ASN A 157 23.85 3.80 -4.03
CA ASN A 157 23.91 2.47 -4.63
C ASN A 157 23.46 1.37 -3.66
N LYS A 158 23.81 1.49 -2.36
CA LYS A 158 23.33 0.57 -1.31
C LYS A 158 21.81 0.65 -1.17
N LEU A 159 21.25 1.86 -1.20
CA LEU A 159 19.83 2.11 -1.09
C LEU A 159 19.07 1.48 -2.27
N HIS A 160 19.50 1.75 -3.50
CA HIS A 160 18.86 1.20 -4.71
C HIS A 160 18.91 -0.33 -4.79
N ARG A 161 20.01 -0.94 -4.33
CA ARG A 161 20.21 -2.40 -4.46
C ARG A 161 19.55 -3.19 -3.34
N LYS A 162 19.56 -2.67 -2.11
CA LYS A 162 19.13 -3.43 -0.93
C LYS A 162 17.72 -3.06 -0.47
N TRP A 163 17.27 -1.84 -0.69
CA TRP A 163 16.04 -1.30 -0.11
C TRP A 163 15.03 -0.97 -1.21
N GLY A 164 14.40 -2.00 -1.78
CA GLY A 164 13.42 -1.83 -2.88
C GLY A 164 12.16 -1.03 -2.49
N TRP A 165 11.91 -0.89 -1.19
CA TRP A 165 10.82 -0.09 -0.63
C TRP A 165 11.16 1.41 -0.53
N VAL A 166 12.44 1.80 -0.71
CA VAL A 166 12.86 3.20 -0.75
C VAL A 166 13.11 3.65 -2.19
N ARG A 167 12.30 4.60 -2.65
CA ARG A 167 12.42 5.23 -3.96
C ARG A 167 13.18 6.54 -3.83
N VAL A 168 14.39 6.57 -4.38
CA VAL A 168 15.20 7.80 -4.43
C VAL A 168 14.81 8.63 -5.65
N MET A 169 14.60 9.91 -5.43
CA MET A 169 14.21 10.90 -6.43
C MET A 169 15.38 11.82 -6.79
N ALA A 170 15.19 12.68 -7.78
CA ALA A 170 16.20 13.67 -8.18
C ALA A 170 16.61 14.53 -6.98
N PRO A 171 17.91 14.73 -6.72
CA PRO A 171 18.38 15.44 -5.55
C PRO A 171 18.15 16.95 -5.66
N ILE A 172 17.99 17.60 -4.51
CA ILE A 172 18.02 19.05 -4.37
C ILE A 172 19.47 19.45 -4.10
N LEU A 173 20.13 19.97 -5.12
CA LEU A 173 21.53 20.38 -5.05
C LEU A 173 21.65 21.87 -4.79
N TRP A 174 22.59 22.24 -3.93
CA TRP A 174 22.88 23.63 -3.62
C TRP A 174 24.37 23.92 -3.60
N HIS A 175 24.74 25.18 -3.78
CA HIS A 175 26.11 25.66 -3.62
C HIS A 175 26.10 27.05 -2.96
N TYR A 176 27.24 27.43 -2.40
CA TYR A 176 27.48 28.79 -1.96
C TYR A 176 28.08 29.56 -3.13
N GLU A 177 27.54 30.74 -3.44
CA GLU A 177 28.09 31.66 -4.44
C GLU A 177 28.12 33.06 -3.83
N GLY A 178 29.32 33.56 -3.51
CA GLY A 178 29.53 34.87 -2.88
C GLY A 178 29.29 34.93 -1.35
N THR A 179 29.33 36.16 -0.81
CA THR A 179 28.94 36.48 0.57
C THR A 179 27.43 36.31 0.73
N PRO A 180 26.99 35.66 1.82
CA PRO A 180 26.04 34.55 1.80
C PRO A 180 24.76 34.85 1.01
N PRO A 181 24.56 34.15 -0.12
CA PRO A 181 23.42 33.25 -0.10
C PRO A 181 23.73 31.84 -0.65
N ARG A 182 23.21 30.82 0.06
CA ARG A 182 23.06 29.45 -0.45
C ARG A 182 22.10 29.48 -1.63
N ARG A 183 22.54 29.10 -2.82
CA ARG A 183 21.70 29.01 -4.01
C ARG A 183 21.35 27.56 -4.28
N VAL A 184 20.05 27.29 -4.43
CA VAL A 184 19.54 25.98 -4.82
C VAL A 184 19.49 25.94 -6.35
N LEU A 185 20.02 24.88 -6.94
CA LEU A 185 19.92 24.65 -8.38
C LEU A 185 18.47 24.33 -8.75
N ASN A 186 18.04 24.72 -9.96
CA ASN A 186 16.66 24.50 -10.42
C ASN A 186 16.27 23.01 -10.31
N TRP A 187 15.47 22.69 -9.29
CA TRP A 187 15.03 21.32 -9.04
C TRP A 187 13.72 21.05 -9.80
N ASN A 188 13.79 20.15 -10.78
CA ASN A 188 12.65 19.73 -11.59
C ASN A 188 11.91 18.50 -11.03
N GLY A 189 12.41 17.90 -9.96
CA GLY A 189 11.87 16.67 -9.38
C GLY A 189 10.56 16.83 -8.62
N PHE A 190 10.15 18.06 -8.30
CA PHE A 190 8.97 18.34 -7.46
C PHE A 190 7.68 17.73 -8.00
N ASN A 191 7.40 17.91 -9.29
CA ASN A 191 6.20 17.34 -9.92
C ASN A 191 6.23 15.81 -9.94
N GLY A 192 7.41 15.22 -10.08
CA GLY A 192 7.60 13.78 -10.01
C GLY A 192 7.22 13.23 -8.63
N VAL A 193 7.61 13.93 -7.56
CA VAL A 193 7.22 13.56 -6.18
C VAL A 193 5.72 13.72 -5.98
N LEU A 194 5.14 14.85 -6.40
CA LEU A 194 3.70 15.08 -6.28
C LEU A 194 2.87 14.02 -7.02
N ASN A 195 3.21 13.73 -8.28
CA ASN A 195 2.50 12.72 -9.06
C ASN A 195 2.65 11.33 -8.44
N MET A 196 3.80 11.04 -7.82
CA MET A 196 3.99 9.78 -7.12
C MET A 196 3.03 9.61 -5.95
N ILE A 197 2.90 10.66 -5.13
CA ILE A 197 2.01 10.66 -3.96
C ILE A 197 0.56 10.52 -4.41
N LYS A 198 0.17 11.25 -5.46
CA LYS A 198 -1.17 11.15 -6.05
C LYS A 198 -1.46 9.74 -6.56
N ASN A 199 -0.55 9.17 -7.36
CA ASN A 199 -0.71 7.80 -7.86
C ASN A 199 -0.83 6.78 -6.71
N GLN A 200 -0.12 6.98 -5.59
CA GLN A 200 -0.28 6.12 -4.41
C GLN A 200 -1.64 6.29 -3.73
N ALA A 201 -2.14 7.53 -3.61
CA ALA A 201 -3.47 7.79 -3.10
C ALA A 201 -4.55 7.15 -3.99
N ASP A 202 -4.44 7.32 -5.32
CA ASP A 202 -5.39 6.75 -6.29
C ASP A 202 -5.35 5.21 -6.27
N LEU A 203 -4.16 4.60 -6.11
CA LEU A 203 -4.04 3.14 -6.02
C LEU A 203 -4.67 2.57 -4.74
N LEU A 204 -4.57 3.28 -3.62
CA LEU A 204 -5.24 2.87 -2.38
C LEU A 204 -6.75 2.94 -2.53
N ASP A 205 -7.27 3.99 -3.17
CA ASP A 205 -8.70 4.15 -3.47
C ASP A 205 -9.23 2.97 -4.30
N LEU A 206 -8.52 2.63 -5.39
CA LEU A 206 -8.87 1.50 -6.26
C LEU A 206 -8.76 0.13 -5.57
N GLY A 207 -7.76 -0.06 -4.70
CA GLY A 207 -7.59 -1.30 -3.94
C GLY A 207 -8.73 -1.52 -2.95
N ILE A 208 -9.17 -0.43 -2.30
CA ILE A 208 -10.32 -0.43 -1.39
C ILE A 208 -11.61 -0.70 -2.18
N ASP A 209 -11.83 -0.10 -3.34
CA ASP A 209 -13.00 -0.38 -4.18
C ASP A 209 -13.08 -1.85 -4.59
N ALA A 210 -11.95 -2.46 -4.94
CA ALA A 210 -11.89 -3.88 -5.27
C ALA A 210 -12.17 -4.78 -4.06
N GLU A 211 -11.67 -4.41 -2.88
CA GLU A 211 -11.88 -5.16 -1.63
C GLU A 211 -13.30 -4.95 -1.08
N MET A 212 -13.89 -3.76 -1.19
CA MET A 212 -15.30 -3.50 -0.91
C MET A 212 -16.20 -4.23 -1.91
N ALA A 213 -15.88 -4.27 -3.20
CA ALA A 213 -16.63 -5.07 -4.17
C ALA A 213 -16.57 -6.56 -3.85
N LYS A 214 -15.41 -7.06 -3.37
CA LYS A 214 -15.25 -8.44 -2.89
C LYS A 214 -15.99 -8.68 -1.58
N GLY A 215 -15.95 -7.73 -0.64
CA GLY A 215 -16.63 -7.73 0.65
C GLY A 215 -18.15 -7.70 0.51
N LEU A 216 -18.66 -6.87 -0.41
CA LEU A 216 -20.06 -6.80 -0.80
C LEU A 216 -20.46 -8.10 -1.50
N ARG A 217 -19.64 -8.66 -2.40
CA ARG A 217 -19.88 -9.99 -2.96
C ARG A 217 -19.95 -11.06 -1.87
N THR A 218 -19.06 -11.06 -0.89
CA THR A 218 -19.12 -12.03 0.22
C THR A 218 -20.32 -11.79 1.15
N ALA A 219 -20.72 -10.55 1.41
CA ALA A 219 -21.89 -10.24 2.23
C ALA A 219 -23.21 -10.58 1.51
N PHE A 220 -23.30 -10.34 0.19
CA PHE A 220 -24.40 -10.81 -0.64
C PHE A 220 -24.44 -12.35 -0.72
N LEU A 221 -23.29 -13.03 -0.69
CA LEU A 221 -23.21 -14.48 -0.61
C LEU A 221 -23.61 -15.02 0.79
N ASP A 222 -23.22 -14.35 1.88
CA ASP A 222 -23.54 -14.74 3.26
C ASP A 222 -24.99 -14.44 3.67
N SER A 223 -25.68 -13.52 2.97
CA SER A 223 -27.12 -13.31 3.14
C SER A 223 -28.01 -14.38 2.49
N ARG A 224 -27.42 -15.36 1.79
CA ARG A 224 -28.16 -16.50 1.24
C ARG A 224 -28.26 -17.61 2.27
N VAL A 225 -29.50 -17.93 2.61
CA VAL A 225 -29.94 -19.14 3.31
C VAL A 225 -29.04 -20.34 2.95
N PRO A 226 -28.53 -21.10 3.94
CA PRO A 226 -27.63 -22.22 3.69
C PRO A 226 -28.36 -23.31 2.89
N GLY A 227 -28.09 -23.40 1.59
CA GLY A 227 -28.66 -24.41 0.72
C GLY A 227 -28.46 -24.23 -0.78
N ASP A 228 -28.14 -23.03 -1.30
CA ASP A 228 -28.09 -22.83 -2.75
C ASP A 228 -26.66 -22.97 -3.30
N LYS A 229 -26.41 -24.11 -3.97
CA LYS A 229 -25.14 -24.45 -4.63
C LYS A 229 -24.74 -23.34 -5.60
N ILE A 230 -23.43 -23.05 -5.64
CA ILE A 230 -22.78 -22.07 -6.52
C ILE A 230 -23.31 -22.19 -7.96
N LYS A 231 -24.09 -21.20 -8.41
CA LYS A 231 -24.44 -21.03 -9.82
C LYS A 231 -23.52 -20.00 -10.45
N ALA A 232 -22.27 -20.39 -10.69
CA ALA A 232 -21.52 -19.82 -11.81
C ALA A 232 -22.11 -20.42 -13.09
N ARG A 233 -23.31 -19.99 -13.48
CA ARG A 233 -23.92 -20.42 -14.74
C ARG A 233 -23.40 -19.49 -15.82
N LEU A 234 -22.34 -19.92 -16.52
CA LEU A 234 -22.17 -19.49 -17.92
C LEU A 234 -23.53 -19.74 -18.64
N PRO A 235 -23.89 -18.91 -19.62
CA PRO A 235 -25.09 -19.13 -20.41
C PRO A 235 -25.14 -20.58 -20.95
N PRO A 236 -26.32 -21.22 -20.99
CA PRO A 236 -26.43 -22.63 -21.38
C PRO A 236 -25.83 -22.91 -22.76
N GLU A 237 -25.84 -21.93 -23.67
CA GLU A 237 -25.25 -22.05 -25.01
C GLU A 237 -23.73 -22.24 -24.97
N ILE A 238 -23.05 -21.59 -24.02
CA ILE A 238 -21.60 -21.73 -23.83
C ILE A 238 -21.28 -23.12 -23.26
N TRP A 239 -22.11 -23.62 -22.35
CA TRP A 239 -21.93 -24.97 -21.80
C TRP A 239 -22.16 -26.04 -22.87
N THR A 240 -23.15 -25.88 -23.73
CA THR A 240 -23.35 -26.75 -24.89
C THR A 240 -22.09 -26.79 -25.77
N LEU A 241 -21.51 -25.63 -26.09
CA LEU A 241 -20.28 -25.56 -26.91
C LEU A 241 -19.08 -26.25 -26.24
N VAL A 242 -18.89 -26.03 -24.93
CA VAL A 242 -17.77 -26.61 -24.18
C VAL A 242 -17.92 -28.13 -24.07
N LEU A 243 -19.13 -28.62 -23.81
CA LEU A 243 -19.41 -30.04 -23.65
C LEU A 243 -19.39 -30.78 -25.00
N ASP A 244 -19.91 -30.16 -26.07
CA ASP A 244 -19.80 -30.68 -27.43
C ASP A 244 -18.32 -30.77 -27.86
N PHE A 245 -17.48 -29.80 -27.48
CA PHE A 245 -16.03 -29.85 -27.75
C PHE A 245 -15.31 -30.91 -26.90
N ALA A 246 -15.70 -31.09 -25.63
CA ALA A 246 -15.11 -32.07 -24.73
C ALA A 246 -15.51 -33.52 -25.07
N GLY A 247 -16.65 -33.72 -25.74
CA GLY A 247 -17.18 -35.04 -26.05
C GLY A 247 -17.85 -35.76 -24.87
N ASP A 248 -18.06 -35.05 -23.75
CA ASP A 248 -18.57 -35.63 -22.50
C ASP A 248 -20.10 -35.56 -22.41
N TRP A 249 -20.77 -36.52 -23.06
CA TRP A 249 -22.24 -36.63 -23.04
C TRP A 249 -22.82 -36.91 -21.64
N GLU A 250 -22.14 -37.71 -20.81
CA GLU A 250 -22.62 -38.07 -19.47
C GLU A 250 -22.73 -36.85 -18.55
N MET A 251 -21.73 -35.97 -18.60
CA MET A 251 -21.69 -34.74 -17.80
C MET A 251 -22.78 -33.77 -18.25
N ALA A 252 -23.06 -33.70 -19.55
CA ALA A 252 -24.14 -32.88 -20.09
C ALA A 252 -25.53 -33.31 -19.61
N GLN A 253 -25.79 -34.63 -19.60
CA GLN A 253 -27.04 -35.19 -19.08
C GLN A 253 -27.18 -34.97 -17.57
N ALA A 254 -26.13 -35.19 -16.79
CA ALA A 254 -26.16 -34.98 -15.34
C ALA A 254 -26.46 -33.52 -14.96
N LEU A 255 -26.05 -32.57 -15.81
CA LEU A 255 -26.27 -31.14 -15.62
C LEU A 255 -27.56 -30.62 -16.28
N GLY A 256 -28.28 -31.45 -17.05
CA GLY A 256 -29.50 -31.09 -17.77
C GLY A 256 -29.27 -30.06 -18.89
N ILE A 257 -28.09 -30.09 -19.52
CA ILE A 257 -27.69 -29.15 -20.58
C ILE A 257 -27.85 -29.84 -21.94
N TYR A 258 -28.46 -29.14 -22.90
CA TYR A 258 -28.64 -29.63 -24.26
C TYR A 258 -27.28 -29.83 -24.95
N THR A 259 -27.07 -30.96 -25.62
CA THR A 259 -25.87 -31.30 -26.40
C THR A 259 -26.24 -31.99 -27.71
N ASN A 260 -25.37 -31.86 -28.72
CA ASN A 260 -25.54 -32.52 -30.03
C ASN A 260 -24.84 -33.89 -30.10
N LEU A 261 -24.21 -34.32 -29.00
CA LEU A 261 -23.47 -35.57 -28.93
C LEU A 261 -24.41 -36.79 -28.99
N PRO A 262 -24.11 -37.82 -29.81
CA PRO A 262 -24.87 -39.07 -29.80
C PRO A 262 -24.64 -39.83 -28.48
N MET A 263 -25.70 -40.49 -27.98
CA MET A 263 -25.62 -41.31 -26.79
C MET A 263 -24.59 -42.44 -26.97
N PRO A 264 -23.66 -42.65 -26.01
CA PRO A 264 -22.67 -43.71 -26.08
C PRO A 264 -23.32 -45.10 -26.16
N GLN A 265 -22.78 -45.98 -27.01
CA GLN A 265 -23.30 -47.34 -27.20
C GLN A 265 -23.25 -48.21 -25.93
N SER A 266 -22.37 -47.89 -24.96
CA SER A 266 -22.31 -48.55 -23.66
C SER A 266 -23.54 -48.30 -22.77
N TRP A 267 -24.30 -47.23 -23.04
CA TRP A 267 -25.56 -46.93 -22.36
C TRP A 267 -26.78 -47.25 -23.22
N CYS A 268 -26.59 -47.54 -24.50
CA CYS A 268 -27.59 -48.25 -25.27
C CYS A 268 -27.68 -49.67 -24.69
N LEU A 269 -28.76 -49.95 -23.97
CA LEU A 269 -29.15 -51.33 -23.63
C LEU A 269 -29.38 -52.10 -24.94
N ALA A 270 -28.28 -52.60 -25.53
CA ALA A 270 -28.37 -53.68 -26.49
C ALA A 270 -28.85 -54.90 -25.71
N SER A 271 -30.07 -55.34 -25.99
CA SER A 271 -30.58 -56.61 -25.53
C SER A 271 -29.70 -57.73 -26.07
N GLN A 272 -28.64 -58.11 -25.35
CA GLN A 272 -28.19 -59.49 -25.37
C GLN A 272 -29.10 -60.26 -24.41
N ASP A 273 -30.20 -60.76 -24.96
CA ASP A 273 -30.64 -62.14 -24.77
C ASP A 273 -31.92 -62.38 -25.57
N SER A 274 -31.91 -63.43 -26.40
CA SER A 274 -33.00 -63.85 -27.28
C SER A 274 -34.12 -64.60 -26.56
N SER A 275 -34.36 -64.32 -25.29
CA SER A 275 -35.42 -64.97 -24.51
C SER A 275 -35.83 -64.11 -23.33
N ASP A 276 -36.73 -63.16 -23.54
CA ASP A 276 -37.95 -63.01 -22.72
C ASP A 276 -38.84 -61.85 -23.20
N PRO A 277 -40.18 -61.95 -23.08
CA PRO A 277 -41.13 -61.03 -23.70
C PRO A 277 -41.30 -59.71 -22.90
N PRO A 278 -41.87 -58.66 -23.52
CA PRO A 278 -41.72 -57.29 -23.04
C PRO A 278 -42.61 -57.01 -21.83
N GLN A 279 -42.02 -56.54 -20.74
CA GLN A 279 -42.74 -55.77 -19.74
C GLN A 279 -42.53 -54.28 -20.00
N SER A 280 -43.60 -53.63 -20.46
CA SER A 280 -43.73 -52.18 -20.37
C SER A 280 -43.66 -51.76 -18.91
N LEU A 281 -43.02 -50.63 -18.62
CA LEU A 281 -43.59 -49.67 -17.68
C LEU A 281 -43.00 -48.27 -17.89
N ARG A 282 -43.93 -47.38 -18.22
CA ARG A 282 -43.84 -45.91 -18.12
C ARG A 282 -43.41 -45.49 -16.71
N ALA A 283 -42.58 -44.46 -16.62
CA ALA A 283 -42.86 -43.15 -15.99
C ALA A 283 -41.61 -42.27 -16.08
#